data_AF-A0A4R4L344-F1
#
_entry.id   AF-A0A4R4L344-F1
#
_cell.length_a   1.000
_cell.length_b   1.000
_cell.length_c   1.000
_cell.angle_alpha   90.00
_cell.angle_beta   90.00
_cell.angle_gamma   90.00
#
_symmetry.space_group_name_H-M   'P 1'
#
loop_
_entity.id
_entity.type
_entity.pdbx_description
1 polymer ?
#
loop_
_entity_poly.entity_id
_entity_poly.type
_entity_poly.pdbx_seq_one_letter_code
_entity_poly.pdbx_strand_id
1 'polypeptide(L)'
;MFRATRRLARLCPEQVRRMRFRRTRFGRRGLAEEHVYAFLRAVVDELIARDAVEASLRAENARLKGALRDWQSSFAPRPGRW
;
A
#
# COMPACT_ATOMS: atom_id res chain seq x y z
N MET A 1 21.11 6.71 13.68
CA MET A 1 21.02 7.57 12.48
C MET A 1 20.17 6.86 11.44
N PHE A 2 19.02 7.40 11.03
CA PHE A 2 18.26 6.86 9.90
C PHE A 2 18.46 7.82 8.72
N ARG A 3 19.25 7.38 7.74
CA ARG A 3 19.51 8.09 6.49
C ARG A 3 18.22 8.17 5.66
N ALA A 4 17.94 9.36 5.15
CA ALA A 4 16.97 9.56 4.10
C ALA A 4 17.41 8.85 2.80
N THR A 5 16.40 8.44 2.03
CA THR A 5 16.44 8.08 0.60
C THR A 5 16.71 6.62 0.25
N ARG A 6 15.65 5.82 0.33
CA ARG A 6 15.33 4.77 -0.65
C ARG A 6 13.87 5.06 -0.99
N ARG A 7 13.53 5.50 -2.22
CA ARG A 7 12.17 5.88 -2.70
C ARG A 7 11.11 5.58 -1.63
N LEU A 8 10.73 6.57 -0.80
CA LEU A 8 10.01 6.38 0.48
C LEU A 8 9.33 5.01 0.52
N ALA A 9 9.98 4.01 1.13
CA ALA A 9 9.41 2.68 1.22
C ALA A 9 7.97 2.87 1.67
N ARG A 10 7.00 2.35 0.89
CA ARG A 10 5.58 2.63 1.12
C ARG A 10 5.31 2.45 2.61
N LEU A 11 4.78 3.50 3.22
CA LEU A 11 4.48 3.51 4.64
C LEU A 11 3.48 2.38 4.91
N CYS A 12 3.86 1.41 5.72
CA CYS A 12 2.99 0.29 6.08
C CYS A 12 2.25 0.60 7.41
N PRO A 13 1.03 0.05 7.61
CA PRO A 13 0.26 0.28 8.83
C PRO A 13 1.05 0.00 10.12
N GLU A 14 1.85 -1.06 10.15
CA GLU A 14 2.64 -1.46 11.32
C GLU A 14 3.75 -0.46 11.64
N GLN A 15 4.36 0.16 10.62
CA GLN A 15 5.35 1.21 10.81
C GLN A 15 4.71 2.41 11.52
N VAL A 16 3.51 2.80 11.10
CA VAL A 16 2.76 3.92 11.70
C VAL A 16 2.37 3.61 13.14
N ARG A 17 1.82 2.41 13.41
CA ARG A 17 1.43 1.97 14.77
C ARG A 17 2.60 1.96 15.76
N ARG A 18 3.81 1.63 15.28
CA ARG A 18 5.03 1.56 16.11
C ARG A 18 5.71 2.91 16.29
N MET A 19 5.28 3.95 15.57
CA MET A 19 5.93 5.26 15.66
C MET A 19 5.72 5.87 17.05
N ARG A 20 6.80 6.42 17.62
CA ARG A 20 6.78 7.13 18.90
C ARG A 20 7.50 8.46 18.74
N PHE A 21 6.84 9.52 19.16
CA PHE A 21 7.40 10.87 19.10
C PHE A 21 8.01 11.26 20.44
N ARG A 22 9.15 11.95 20.40
CA ARG A 22 9.75 12.53 21.59
C ARG A 22 9.03 13.83 21.93
N ARG A 23 8.95 14.15 23.22
CA ARG A 23 8.51 15.47 23.68
C ARG A 23 9.46 16.56 23.16
N THR A 24 8.92 17.76 22.95
CA THR A 24 9.71 18.92 22.53
C THR A 24 10.68 19.33 23.64
N ARG A 25 11.76 20.01 23.24
CA ARG A 25 12.70 20.62 24.20
C ARG A 25 11.96 21.71 24.99
N PHE A 26 12.39 21.89 26.24
CA PHE A 26 11.92 22.98 27.09
C PHE A 26 11.93 24.33 26.35
N GLY A 27 10.87 25.12 26.54
CA GLY A 27 10.66 26.40 25.85
C GLY A 27 10.06 26.31 24.44
N ARG A 28 9.86 25.10 23.89
CA ARG A 28 9.18 24.89 22.59
C ARG A 28 7.82 24.22 22.78
N ARG A 29 6.78 24.79 22.17
CA ARG A 29 5.45 24.17 22.11
C ARG A 29 5.46 22.97 21.16
N GLY A 30 4.88 21.85 21.61
CA GLY A 30 4.63 20.66 20.80
C GLY A 30 3.17 20.57 20.36
N LEU A 31 2.85 19.54 19.58
CA LEU A 31 1.47 19.16 19.29
C LEU A 31 0.84 18.45 20.49
N ALA A 32 -0.48 18.54 20.60
CA ALA A 32 -1.26 17.75 21.55
C ALA A 32 -1.13 16.26 21.21
N GLU A 33 -0.65 15.47 22.17
CA GLU A 33 -0.27 14.06 21.99
C GLU A 33 -1.48 13.22 21.58
N GLU A 34 -2.63 13.49 22.18
CA GLU A 34 -3.92 12.86 21.90
C GLU A 34 -4.38 13.10 20.45
N HIS A 35 -4.20 14.30 19.92
CA HIS A 35 -4.57 14.64 18.54
C HIS A 35 -3.63 13.95 17.55
N VAL A 36 -2.32 13.90 17.85
CA VAL A 36 -1.35 13.20 17.02
C VAL A 36 -1.70 11.72 16.94
N TYR A 37 -1.96 11.05 18.07
CA TYR A 37 -2.31 9.63 18.04
C TYR A 37 -3.68 9.34 17.44
N ALA A 38 -4.65 10.25 17.57
CA ALA A 38 -5.93 10.14 16.85
C ALA A 38 -5.72 10.20 15.33
N PHE A 39 -4.91 11.15 14.87
CA PHE A 39 -4.55 11.24 13.46
C PHE A 39 -3.80 10.01 12.95
N LEU A 40 -2.83 9.48 13.73
CA LEU A 40 -2.12 8.27 13.35
C LEU A 40 -3.04 7.04 13.21
N ARG A 41 -4.09 6.94 14.04
CA ARG A 41 -5.09 5.87 13.90
C ARG A 41 -5.86 6.00 12.58
N ALA A 42 -6.35 7.21 12.26
CA ALA A 42 -7.03 7.45 10.99
C ALA A 42 -6.12 7.15 9.78
N VAL A 43 -4.83 7.52 9.85
CA VAL A 43 -3.85 7.19 8.80
C VAL A 43 -3.66 5.69 8.65
N VAL A 44 -3.59 4.94 9.77
CA VAL A 44 -3.50 3.47 9.74
C VAL A 44 -4.71 2.87 9.06
N ASP A 45 -5.91 3.33 9.41
CA ASP A 45 -7.16 2.82 8.85
C ASP A 45 -7.23 3.08 7.33
N GLU A 46 -6.82 4.27 6.89
CA GLU A 46 -6.73 4.62 5.47
C GLU A 46 -5.70 3.76 4.72
N LEU A 47 -4.52 3.52 5.31
CA LEU A 47 -3.50 2.66 4.69
C LEU A 47 -4.01 1.22 4.50
N ILE A 48 -4.72 0.68 5.49
CA ILE A 48 -5.34 -0.64 5.41
C ILE A 48 -6.39 -0.67 4.29
N ALA A 49 -7.27 0.33 4.24
CA ALA A 49 -8.31 0.42 3.21
C ALA A 49 -7.69 0.50 1.81
N ARG A 50 -6.68 1.35 1.61
CA ARG A 50 -5.96 1.47 0.35
C ARG A 50 -5.31 0.16 -0.08
N ASP A 51 -4.64 -0.52 0.83
CA ASP A 51 -3.95 -1.78 0.53
C ASP A 51 -4.94 -2.90 0.18
N ALA A 52 -6.11 -2.93 0.81
CA ALA A 52 -7.20 -3.85 0.45
C ALA A 52 -7.74 -3.58 -0.97
N VAL A 53 -7.94 -2.31 -1.34
CA VAL A 53 -8.35 -1.93 -2.70
C VAL A 53 -7.29 -2.32 -3.73
N GLU A 54 -6.01 -2.06 -3.44
CA GLU A 54 -4.91 -2.44 -4.33
C GLU A 54 -4.82 -3.96 -4.53
N ALA A 55 -5.01 -4.73 -3.45
CA ALA A 55 -5.05 -6.19 -3.52
C ALA A 55 -6.20 -6.70 -4.40
N SER A 56 -7.39 -6.12 -4.22
CA SER A 56 -8.58 -6.44 -5.03
C SER A 56 -8.36 -6.15 -6.51
N LEU A 57 -7.83 -4.96 -6.84
CA LEU A 57 -7.52 -4.58 -8.22
C LEU A 57 -6.46 -5.49 -8.86
N ARG A 58 -5.46 -5.94 -8.09
CA ARG A 58 -4.47 -6.90 -8.60
C ARG A 58 -5.08 -8.27 -8.87
N ALA A 59 -5.95 -8.75 -7.99
CA ALA A 59 -6.66 -10.01 -8.17
C ALA A 59 -7.52 -9.98 -9.44
N GLU A 60 -8.28 -8.90 -9.64
CA GLU A 60 -9.14 -8.75 -10.82
C GLU A 60 -8.32 -8.65 -12.11
N ASN A 61 -7.23 -7.88 -12.10
CA ASN A 61 -6.31 -7.82 -13.24
C ASN A 61 -5.71 -9.19 -13.58
N ALA A 62 -5.36 -9.99 -12.58
CA ALA A 62 -4.84 -11.34 -12.79
C ALA A 62 -5.90 -12.24 -13.42
N ARG A 63 -7.16 -12.15 -12.96
CA ARG A 63 -8.30 -12.88 -13.52
C ARG A 63 -8.54 -12.51 -14.98
N LEU A 64 -8.61 -11.22 -15.30
CA LEU A 64 -8.85 -10.74 -16.67
C LEU A 64 -7.74 -11.20 -17.62
N LYS A 65 -6.48 -11.14 -17.18
CA LYS A 65 -5.33 -11.64 -17.96
C LYS A 65 -5.40 -13.15 -18.18
N GLY A 66 -5.88 -13.91 -17.19
CA GLY A 66 -6.11 -15.35 -17.31
C GLY A 66 -7.16 -15.65 -18.39
N ALA A 67 -8.35 -15.04 -18.27
CA ALA A 67 -9.43 -15.21 -19.22
C ALA A 67 -9.02 -14.84 -20.66
N LEU A 68 -8.26 -13.76 -20.82
CA LEU A 68 -7.72 -13.36 -22.12
C LEU A 68 -6.78 -14.42 -22.70
N ARG A 69 -5.88 -14.98 -21.88
CA ARG A 69 -4.95 -16.03 -22.31
C ARG A 69 -5.68 -17.31 -22.72
N ASP A 70 -6.69 -17.71 -21.96
CA ASP A 70 -7.48 -18.92 -22.24
C ASP A 70 -8.25 -18.77 -23.55
N TRP A 71 -8.86 -17.60 -23.76
CA TRP A 71 -9.48 -17.24 -25.03
C TRP A 71 -8.47 -17.26 -26.18
N GLN A 72 -7.32 -16.58 -26.05
CA GLN A 72 -6.28 -16.58 -27.08
C GLN A 72 -5.79 -18.00 -27.42
N SER A 73 -5.69 -18.89 -26.43
CA SER A 73 -5.26 -20.27 -26.64
C SER A 73 -6.31 -21.13 -27.34
N SER A 74 -7.59 -20.83 -27.12
CA SER A 74 -8.72 -21.51 -27.76
C SER A 74 -8.93 -21.09 -29.22
N PHE A 75 -8.55 -19.85 -29.57
CA PHE A 75 -8.73 -19.24 -30.89
C PHE A 75 -7.42 -19.04 -31.66
N ALA A 76 -6.28 -19.52 -31.14
CA ALA A 76 -5.01 -19.48 -31.86
C ALA A 76 -5.12 -20.33 -33.14
N PRO A 77 -4.84 -19.78 -34.33
CA PRO A 77 -4.78 -20.56 -35.55
C PRO A 77 -3.75 -21.68 -35.38
N ARG A 78 -4.14 -22.94 -35.60
CA ARG A 78 -3.18 -24.04 -35.65
C ARG A 78 -2.19 -23.76 -36.79
N PRO A 79 -0.88 -23.63 -36.53
CA PRO A 79 0.07 -23.50 -37.62
C PRO A 79 0.08 -24.82 -38.41
N GLY A 80 -0.36 -24.75 -39.66
CA GLY A 80 -0.18 -25.81 -40.66
C GLY A 80 -1.21 -26.95 -40.63
N ARG A 81 -2.25 -26.82 -41.45
CA ARG A 81 -2.68 -27.94 -42.32
C ARG A 81 -2.72 -27.41 -43.75
N TRP A 82 -1.65 -27.64 -44.49
CA TRP A 82 -1.60 -27.65 -45.95
C TRP A 82 -0.86 -28.93 -46.34
#